data_AF-A0A959RP86-F1
#
_entry.id   AF-A0A959RP86-F1
#
_cell.length_a   1.000
_cell.length_b   1.000
_cell.length_c   1.000
_cell.angle_alpha   90.00
_cell.angle_beta   90.00
_cell.angle_gamma   90.00
#
_symmetry.space_group_name_H-M   'P 1'
#
loop_
_entity.id
_entity.type
_entity.pdbx_description
1 polymer ?
#
loop_
_entity_poly.entity_id
_entity_poly.type
_entity_poly.pdbx_seq_one_letter_code
_entity_poly.pdbx_strand_id
1 'polypeptide(L)'
;ADSRALSNLVPNKPGVLLKRVLHAPLKKTDGEKSLEEKEGLNNNELESVKKIRNIYNNPDKIESKVLHEAERLEGSVRSTGVHAAGIIIAPKDLMELIPVATSKESNLWLTQIEGNVIENAGVIKMDFLGLKTLSILKNAIALIEQNHGVKIILDEIPLDDEKTFELFQHAATVGTFQFESAGMKKHLRELKPDKFGDLIAMNALYRPGPIAYIPNYIRRKHGKEAITYDLPEMKEYLEETYGVTVYQEQVMLLAQKLAGFTKGEADTLRKAMGKKKRDVLDKMKVKFIEGATANLFPKERLEKIWTDWESFAEYAFNKSHSTCYALVAYQTAYLKAHYPAEYMAAVMNNAGSIEKNTYLIQECKRMRLKILGPDINESEKGFTVNKKGDIRFGLGALKGVGEAAIECIIEE
;
A
#
# COMPACT_ATOMS: atom_id res chain seq x y z
N ALA A 1 21.07 19.04 -26.13
CA ALA A 1 20.03 18.05 -26.50
C ALA A 1 20.48 16.63 -26.14
N ASP A 2 21.78 16.33 -26.19
CA ASP A 2 22.34 14.97 -26.11
C ASP A 2 22.32 14.34 -24.70
N SER A 3 22.44 15.14 -23.63
CA SER A 3 22.33 14.62 -22.26
C SER A 3 20.95 14.00 -21.95
N ARG A 4 19.87 14.56 -22.51
CA ARG A 4 18.51 13.98 -22.38
C ARG A 4 18.37 12.67 -23.16
N ALA A 5 19.14 12.49 -24.24
CA ALA A 5 19.10 11.26 -25.02
C ALA A 5 19.63 10.07 -24.22
N LEU A 6 20.71 10.26 -23.44
CA LEU A 6 21.26 9.21 -22.56
C LEU A 6 20.33 8.87 -21.41
N SER A 7 19.76 9.90 -20.73
CA SER A 7 18.83 9.66 -19.63
C SER A 7 17.57 8.91 -20.05
N ASN A 8 17.09 9.14 -21.28
CA ASN A 8 15.91 8.46 -21.83
C ASN A 8 16.15 6.98 -22.17
N LEU A 9 17.42 6.56 -22.28
CA LEU A 9 17.79 5.16 -22.50
C LEU A 9 17.90 4.37 -21.19
N VAL A 10 18.01 5.05 -20.04
CA VAL A 10 18.01 4.40 -18.73
C VAL A 10 16.56 4.04 -18.37
N PRO A 11 16.25 2.77 -18.06
CA PRO A 11 14.92 2.37 -17.65
C PRO A 11 14.46 3.19 -16.43
N ASN A 12 13.31 3.87 -16.55
CA ASN A 12 12.73 4.65 -15.48
C ASN A 12 11.89 3.77 -14.54
N LYS A 13 12.55 2.79 -13.91
CA LYS A 13 11.97 1.95 -12.87
C LYS A 13 12.61 2.23 -11.52
N PRO A 14 11.83 2.46 -10.46
CA PRO A 14 12.37 2.66 -9.12
C PRO A 14 13.27 1.50 -8.69
N GLY A 15 14.44 1.82 -8.13
CA GLY A 15 15.39 0.83 -7.61
C GLY A 15 16.31 0.18 -8.65
N VAL A 16 16.20 0.54 -9.94
CA VAL A 16 17.14 0.09 -10.97
C VAL A 16 18.42 0.92 -10.90
N LEU A 17 19.55 0.26 -10.61
CA LEU A 17 20.87 0.88 -10.56
C LEU A 17 21.54 0.87 -11.94
N LEU A 18 22.19 1.97 -12.32
CA LEU A 18 22.96 2.15 -13.54
C LEU A 18 24.03 1.06 -13.67
N LYS A 19 24.78 0.75 -12.62
CA LYS A 19 25.76 -0.34 -12.62
C LYS A 19 25.15 -1.68 -13.01
N ARG A 20 23.92 -1.96 -12.57
CA ARG A 20 23.21 -3.18 -12.98
C ARG A 20 22.76 -3.10 -14.43
N VAL A 21 22.25 -1.96 -14.88
CA VAL A 21 21.91 -1.73 -16.29
C VAL A 21 23.11 -1.98 -17.21
N LEU A 22 24.31 -1.57 -16.80
CA LEU A 22 25.53 -1.72 -17.59
C LEU A 22 26.07 -3.16 -17.60
N HIS A 23 26.04 -3.87 -16.46
CA HIS A 23 26.80 -5.12 -16.31
C HIS A 23 25.98 -6.39 -16.08
N ALA A 24 24.71 -6.32 -15.64
CA ALA A 24 23.95 -7.52 -15.30
C ALA A 24 23.54 -8.34 -16.55
N PRO A 25 23.24 -9.64 -16.44
CA PRO A 25 22.66 -10.41 -17.54
C PRO A 25 21.33 -9.80 -18.01
N LEU A 26 21.03 -9.83 -19.32
CA LEU A 26 19.79 -9.24 -19.85
C LEU A 26 18.60 -10.16 -19.57
N LYS A 27 18.70 -11.42 -20.00
CA LYS A 27 17.65 -12.43 -19.84
C LYS A 27 18.03 -13.49 -18.84
N LYS A 28 17.01 -14.22 -18.34
CA LYS A 28 17.23 -15.37 -17.44
C LYS A 28 18.12 -16.46 -18.05
N THR A 29 18.11 -16.59 -19.38
CA THR A 29 18.98 -17.52 -20.12
C THR A 29 20.47 -17.14 -20.06
N ASP A 30 20.76 -15.87 -19.80
CA ASP A 30 22.12 -15.32 -19.90
C ASP A 30 22.85 -15.35 -18.54
N GLY A 31 22.13 -15.62 -17.45
CA GLY A 31 22.68 -15.71 -16.09
C GLY A 31 21.64 -15.41 -15.00
N GLU A 32 21.96 -15.82 -13.77
CA GLU A 32 21.11 -15.57 -12.61
C GLU A 32 20.99 -14.07 -12.28
N LYS A 33 19.84 -13.65 -11.71
CA LYS A 33 19.57 -12.24 -11.34
C LYS A 33 19.69 -11.29 -12.53
N SER A 34 19.17 -11.71 -13.68
CA SER A 34 19.08 -10.90 -14.89
C SER A 34 18.18 -9.68 -14.68
N LEU A 35 18.31 -8.68 -15.55
CA LEU A 35 17.46 -7.49 -15.55
C LEU A 35 15.99 -7.82 -15.81
N GLU A 36 15.72 -8.86 -16.61
CA GLU A 36 14.39 -9.39 -16.83
C GLU A 36 13.77 -9.98 -15.55
N GLU A 37 14.54 -10.76 -14.79
CA GLU A 37 14.02 -11.48 -13.62
C GLU A 37 13.95 -10.60 -12.36
N LYS A 38 15.02 -9.86 -12.06
CA LYS A 38 15.14 -9.12 -10.81
C LYS A 38 14.55 -7.71 -10.90
N GLU A 39 14.78 -7.03 -12.03
CA GLU A 39 14.29 -5.67 -12.28
C GLU A 39 12.98 -5.67 -13.11
N GLY A 40 12.52 -6.84 -13.56
CA GLY A 40 11.26 -7.01 -14.28
C GLY A 40 11.22 -6.27 -15.61
N LEU A 41 12.37 -6.01 -16.25
CA LEU A 41 12.44 -5.20 -17.47
C LEU A 41 11.70 -5.88 -18.64
N ASN A 42 10.87 -5.12 -19.36
CA ASN A 42 10.21 -5.60 -20.56
C ASN A 42 11.14 -5.53 -21.78
N ASN A 43 10.73 -6.14 -22.90
CA ASN A 43 11.56 -6.20 -24.11
C ASN A 43 12.00 -4.82 -24.64
N ASN A 44 11.13 -3.80 -24.57
CA ASN A 44 11.48 -2.45 -25.02
C ASN A 44 12.55 -1.81 -24.11
N GLU A 45 12.44 -2.01 -22.80
CA GLU A 45 13.44 -1.55 -21.82
C GLU A 45 14.77 -2.27 -22.04
N LEU A 46 14.75 -3.58 -22.27
CA LEU A 46 15.95 -4.37 -22.57
C LEU A 46 16.66 -3.92 -23.86
N GLU A 47 15.93 -3.51 -24.89
CA GLU A 47 16.52 -2.91 -26.10
C GLU A 47 17.20 -1.57 -25.81
N SER A 48 16.61 -0.73 -24.95
CA SER A 48 17.26 0.50 -24.47
C SER A 48 18.54 0.19 -23.68
N VAL A 49 18.55 -0.87 -22.87
CA VAL A 49 19.76 -1.34 -22.17
C VAL A 49 20.84 -1.79 -23.14
N LYS A 50 20.50 -2.50 -24.22
CA LYS A 50 21.51 -2.85 -25.24
C LYS A 50 22.14 -1.61 -25.88
N LYS A 51 21.31 -0.61 -26.20
CA LYS A 51 21.79 0.67 -26.75
C LYS A 51 22.73 1.39 -25.79
N ILE A 52 22.40 1.46 -24.50
CA ILE A 52 23.27 2.13 -23.52
C ILE A 52 24.59 1.38 -23.30
N ARG A 53 24.59 0.04 -23.33
CA ARG A 53 25.83 -0.77 -23.27
C ARG A 53 26.71 -0.59 -24.49
N ASN A 54 26.11 -0.49 -25.68
CA ASN A 54 26.86 -0.23 -26.91
C ASN A 54 27.53 1.16 -26.87
N ILE A 55 26.88 2.15 -26.27
CA ILE A 55 27.47 3.48 -26.05
C ILE A 55 28.57 3.40 -25.00
N TYR A 56 28.32 2.73 -23.87
CA TYR A 56 29.29 2.54 -22.79
C TYR A 56 30.60 1.91 -23.29
N ASN A 57 30.51 0.84 -24.09
CA ASN A 57 31.67 0.11 -24.61
C ASN A 57 32.37 0.79 -25.80
N ASN A 58 31.96 2.00 -26.21
CA ASN A 58 32.57 2.73 -27.31
C ASN A 58 33.44 3.90 -26.80
N PRO A 59 34.76 3.69 -26.59
CA PRO A 59 35.63 4.66 -25.91
C PRO A 59 35.81 5.99 -26.65
N ASP A 60 35.52 6.01 -27.96
CA ASP A 60 35.67 7.20 -28.81
C ASP A 60 34.51 8.20 -28.63
N LYS A 61 33.41 7.76 -28.00
CA LYS A 61 32.23 8.59 -27.76
C LYS A 61 32.34 9.36 -26.45
N ILE A 62 32.01 10.65 -26.48
CA ILE A 62 31.95 11.47 -25.27
C ILE A 62 30.89 10.93 -24.29
N GLU A 63 29.83 10.34 -24.82
CA GLU A 63 28.76 9.68 -24.08
C GLU A 63 29.25 8.47 -23.28
N SER A 64 30.24 7.71 -23.78
CA SER A 64 30.88 6.62 -23.04
C SER A 64 31.57 7.16 -21.78
N LYS A 65 32.37 8.22 -21.94
CA LYS A 65 33.05 8.89 -20.81
C LYS A 65 32.06 9.39 -19.77
N VAL A 66 30.95 9.98 -20.22
CA VAL A 66 29.86 10.43 -19.32
C VAL A 66 29.25 9.25 -18.56
N LEU A 67 29.03 8.10 -19.19
CA LEU A 67 28.49 6.91 -18.53
C LEU A 67 29.47 6.29 -17.52
N HIS A 68 30.77 6.26 -17.83
CA HIS A 68 31.80 5.81 -16.89
C HIS A 68 31.87 6.70 -15.64
N GLU A 69 31.83 8.02 -15.81
CA GLU A 69 31.80 8.94 -14.68
C GLU A 69 30.48 8.86 -13.90
N ALA A 70 29.35 8.68 -14.59
CA ALA A 70 28.06 8.46 -13.94
C ALA A 70 28.03 7.15 -13.12
N GLU A 71 28.65 6.07 -13.61
CA GLU A 71 28.79 4.82 -12.86
C GLU A 71 29.67 5.02 -11.61
N ARG A 72 30.75 5.80 -11.70
CA ARG A 72 31.60 6.12 -10.54
C ARG A 72 30.88 6.95 -9.49
N LEU A 73 29.99 7.84 -9.91
CA LEU A 73 29.21 8.70 -9.03
C LEU A 73 27.96 8.00 -8.47
N GLU A 74 27.57 6.84 -8.99
CA GLU A 74 26.40 6.10 -8.50
C GLU A 74 26.58 5.70 -7.03
N GLY A 75 25.56 6.01 -6.21
CA GLY A 75 25.60 5.79 -4.76
C GLY A 75 26.21 6.94 -3.96
N SER A 76 26.70 7.99 -4.62
CA SER A 76 27.15 9.21 -3.95
C SER A 76 25.98 9.96 -3.32
N VAL A 77 26.18 10.48 -2.11
CA VAL A 77 25.18 11.33 -1.44
C VAL A 77 25.13 12.68 -2.13
N ARG A 78 23.98 13.00 -2.74
CA ARG A 78 23.76 14.27 -3.45
C ARG A 78 23.35 15.42 -2.52
N SER A 79 22.46 15.13 -1.57
CA SER A 79 21.92 16.08 -0.61
C SER A 79 21.34 15.34 0.59
N THR A 80 21.21 16.03 1.72
CA THR A 80 20.45 15.55 2.87
C THR A 80 18.99 15.93 2.69
N GLY A 81 18.11 14.93 2.68
CA GLY A 81 16.66 15.12 2.73
C GLY A 81 16.15 14.92 4.15
N VAL A 82 15.13 15.68 4.56
CA VAL A 82 14.45 15.46 5.84
C VAL A 82 13.42 14.33 5.67
N HIS A 83 13.47 13.32 6.53
CA HIS A 83 12.43 12.29 6.54
C HIS A 83 11.12 12.91 7.04
N ALA A 84 10.15 13.10 6.15
CA ALA A 84 8.94 13.87 6.41
C ALA A 84 8.07 13.38 7.58
N ALA A 85 8.28 12.15 8.06
CA ALA A 85 7.52 11.55 9.15
C ALA A 85 8.33 11.27 10.42
N GLY A 86 9.67 11.30 10.37
CA GLY A 86 10.50 10.72 11.44
C GLY A 86 10.77 11.70 12.56
N ILE A 87 10.22 11.45 13.76
CA ILE A 87 10.51 12.18 14.98
C ILE A 87 11.32 11.29 15.92
N ILE A 88 12.38 11.86 16.49
CA ILE A 88 13.29 11.14 17.39
C ILE A 88 13.00 11.56 18.83
N ILE A 89 12.83 10.56 19.70
CA ILE A 89 12.62 10.74 21.13
C ILE A 89 13.80 10.07 21.85
N ALA A 90 14.54 10.86 22.59
CA ALA A 90 15.70 10.41 23.35
C ALA A 90 15.43 10.46 24.87
N PRO A 91 16.07 9.59 25.67
CA PRO A 91 15.92 9.60 27.12
C PRO A 91 16.65 10.76 27.82
N LYS A 92 17.51 11.48 27.10
CA LYS A 92 18.29 12.65 27.54
C LYS A 92 18.40 13.64 26.38
N ASP A 93 19.14 14.74 26.59
CA ASP A 93 19.42 15.71 25.53
C ASP A 93 20.00 14.99 24.28
N LEU A 94 19.39 15.25 23.13
CA LEU A 94 19.78 14.65 21.86
C LEU A 94 21.24 14.95 21.53
N MET A 95 21.74 16.14 21.87
CA MET A 95 23.10 16.56 21.57
C MET A 95 24.17 15.79 22.37
N GLU A 96 23.80 15.15 23.49
CA GLU A 96 24.69 14.27 24.24
C GLU A 96 24.83 12.88 23.61
N LEU A 97 23.83 12.46 22.82
CA LEU A 97 23.71 11.10 22.32
C LEU A 97 24.06 10.99 20.83
N ILE A 98 23.59 11.94 20.03
CA ILE A 98 23.68 11.89 18.57
C ILE A 98 23.99 13.26 17.97
N PRO A 99 24.74 13.31 16.86
CA PRO A 99 24.96 14.56 16.13
C PRO A 99 23.65 15.07 15.53
N VAL A 100 23.41 16.38 15.71
CA VAL A 100 22.25 17.10 15.16
C VAL A 100 22.69 18.17 14.15
N ALA A 101 21.77 18.60 13.29
CA ALA A 101 21.96 19.62 12.28
C ALA A 101 20.70 20.49 12.17
N THR A 102 20.87 21.73 11.73
CA THR A 102 19.78 22.64 11.37
C THR A 102 19.52 22.60 9.86
N SER A 103 18.27 22.77 9.43
CA SER A 103 17.93 22.96 8.02
C SER A 103 17.41 24.37 7.77
N LYS A 104 17.57 24.87 6.55
CA LYS A 104 16.92 26.12 6.12
C LYS A 104 15.42 25.93 5.86
N GLU A 105 14.98 24.69 5.66
CA GLU A 105 13.60 24.34 5.33
C GLU A 105 12.72 24.14 6.58
N SER A 106 13.32 24.04 7.76
CA SER A 106 12.61 23.79 9.01
C SER A 106 13.37 24.35 10.20
N ASN A 107 12.64 24.92 11.16
CA ASN A 107 13.17 25.36 12.44
C ASN A 107 13.45 24.19 13.40
N LEU A 108 13.13 22.95 13.01
CA LEU A 108 13.37 21.76 13.80
C LEU A 108 14.81 21.26 13.64
N TRP A 109 15.37 20.69 14.72
CA TRP A 109 16.62 19.97 14.66
C TRP A 109 16.47 18.64 13.90
N LEU A 110 17.48 18.32 13.12
CA LEU A 110 17.59 17.09 12.37
C LEU A 110 18.72 16.25 12.96
N THR A 111 18.52 14.95 13.02
CA THR A 111 19.63 14.02 13.29
C THR A 111 20.49 13.85 12.03
N GLN A 112 21.81 13.74 12.19
CA GLN A 112 22.73 13.40 11.11
C GLN A 112 22.84 11.88 10.88
N ILE A 113 22.21 11.06 11.72
CA ILE A 113 22.21 9.60 11.61
C ILE A 113 21.03 9.15 10.74
N GLU A 114 21.27 8.22 9.83
CA GLU A 114 20.22 7.67 8.97
C GLU A 114 19.14 6.94 9.80
N GLY A 115 17.86 7.18 9.47
CA GLY A 115 16.73 6.65 10.23
C GLY A 115 16.63 5.13 10.34
N ASN A 116 17.28 4.36 9.45
CA ASN A 116 17.30 2.90 9.51
C ASN A 116 18.24 2.35 10.60
N VAL A 117 19.21 3.14 11.04
CA VAL A 117 20.21 2.72 12.03
C VAL A 117 20.16 3.55 13.31
N ILE A 118 19.37 4.63 13.33
CA ILE A 118 19.31 5.55 14.46
C ILE A 118 18.84 4.89 15.76
N GLU A 119 17.96 3.89 15.69
CA GLU A 119 17.51 3.16 16.88
C GLU A 119 18.66 2.41 17.57
N ASN A 120 19.71 2.02 16.82
CA ASN A 120 20.91 1.41 17.40
C ASN A 120 21.71 2.40 18.26
N ALA A 121 21.48 3.71 18.12
CA ALA A 121 22.06 4.74 18.98
C ALA A 121 21.32 4.90 20.31
N GLY A 122 20.32 4.06 20.61
CA GLY A 122 19.60 4.07 21.89
C GLY A 122 18.50 5.12 21.98
N VAL A 123 18.01 5.62 20.84
CA VAL A 123 16.88 6.54 20.75
C VAL A 123 15.67 5.85 20.12
N ILE A 124 14.48 6.37 20.39
CA ILE A 124 13.23 5.87 19.82
C ILE A 124 12.91 6.69 18.58
N LYS A 125 12.64 6.01 17.47
CA LYS A 125 12.11 6.63 16.25
C LYS A 125 10.60 6.43 16.20
N MET A 126 9.85 7.51 16.05
CA MET A 126 8.41 7.47 15.78
C MET A 126 8.12 8.10 14.42
N ASP A 127 7.41 7.37 13.56
CA ASP A 127 6.99 7.86 12.26
C ASP A 127 5.55 8.41 12.32
N PHE A 128 5.38 9.72 12.09
CA PHE A 128 4.11 10.41 11.98
C PHE A 128 3.75 10.63 10.51
N LEU A 129 2.87 9.79 9.98
CA LEU A 129 2.45 9.86 8.58
C LEU A 129 1.21 10.74 8.40
N GLY A 130 1.29 11.70 7.46
CA GLY A 130 0.17 12.54 7.05
C GLY A 130 -0.80 11.82 6.11
N LEU A 131 -1.61 10.90 6.63
CA LEU A 131 -2.61 10.18 5.83
C LEU A 131 -3.86 11.05 5.58
N LYS A 132 -4.00 11.59 4.37
CA LYS A 132 -5.14 12.45 3.96
C LYS A 132 -6.52 11.83 4.24
N THR A 133 -6.64 10.50 4.19
CA THR A 133 -7.89 9.79 4.47
C THR A 133 -8.43 10.07 5.86
N LEU A 134 -7.58 10.21 6.88
CA LEU A 134 -8.04 10.54 8.23
C LEU A 134 -8.60 11.97 8.30
N SER A 135 -8.00 12.90 7.55
CA SER A 135 -8.55 14.26 7.39
C SER A 135 -9.89 14.25 6.66
N ILE A 136 -10.07 13.40 5.64
CA ILE A 136 -11.35 13.21 4.95
C ILE A 136 -12.42 12.73 5.92
N LEU A 137 -12.13 11.68 6.70
CA LEU A 137 -13.07 11.15 7.70
C LEU A 137 -13.45 12.22 8.74
N LYS A 138 -12.46 12.95 9.27
CA LYS A 138 -12.71 14.05 10.22
C LYS A 138 -13.63 15.12 9.62
N ASN A 139 -13.34 15.58 8.40
CA ASN A 139 -14.13 16.60 7.73
C ASN A 139 -15.55 16.11 7.41
N ALA A 140 -15.70 14.84 7.01
CA ALA A 140 -17.00 14.24 6.75
C ALA A 140 -17.86 14.18 8.03
N ILE A 141 -17.28 13.74 9.15
CA ILE A 141 -17.98 13.70 10.44
C ILE A 141 -18.42 15.10 10.88
N ALA A 142 -17.56 16.11 10.71
CA ALA A 142 -17.90 17.49 11.03
C ALA A 142 -19.09 18.00 10.21
N LEU A 143 -19.12 17.72 8.90
CA LEU A 143 -20.26 18.05 8.04
C LEU A 143 -21.53 17.28 8.43
N ILE A 144 -21.39 16.00 8.82
CA ILE A 144 -22.53 15.18 9.27
C ILE A 144 -23.12 15.74 10.57
N GLU A 145 -22.27 16.10 11.54
CA GLU A 145 -22.69 16.69 12.80
C GLU A 145 -23.37 18.04 12.57
N GLN A 146 -22.82 18.89 11.69
CA GLN A 146 -23.39 20.19 11.35
C GLN A 146 -24.77 20.07 10.69
N ASN A 147 -24.96 19.11 9.78
CA ASN A 147 -26.18 19.02 8.97
C ASN A 147 -27.27 18.15 9.58
N HIS A 148 -26.89 17.10 10.32
CA HIS A 148 -27.81 16.11 10.86
C HIS A 148 -27.87 16.12 12.39
N GLY A 149 -26.96 16.84 13.08
CA GLY A 149 -26.83 16.78 14.54
C GLY A 149 -26.37 15.41 15.05
N VAL A 150 -25.82 14.57 14.17
CA VAL A 150 -25.38 13.20 14.50
C VAL A 150 -23.88 13.19 14.73
N LYS A 151 -23.46 12.79 15.92
CA LYS A 151 -22.06 12.59 16.26
C LYS A 151 -21.66 11.14 16.03
N ILE A 152 -20.79 10.90 15.04
CA ILE A 152 -20.29 9.56 14.71
C ILE A 152 -18.94 9.34 15.39
N ILE A 153 -18.81 8.22 16.09
CA ILE A 153 -17.55 7.71 16.63
C ILE A 153 -17.08 6.59 15.71
N LEU A 154 -15.95 6.79 15.03
CA LEU A 154 -15.44 5.87 14.00
C LEU A 154 -15.18 4.45 14.53
N ASP A 155 -14.72 4.34 15.78
CA ASP A 155 -14.39 3.06 16.42
C ASP A 155 -15.63 2.26 16.83
N GLU A 156 -16.81 2.89 16.84
CA GLU A 156 -18.09 2.26 17.18
C GLU A 156 -18.90 1.84 15.95
N ILE A 157 -18.39 2.08 14.73
CA ILE A 157 -19.07 1.69 13.49
C ILE A 157 -19.17 0.14 13.41
N PRO A 158 -20.36 -0.43 13.19
CA PRO A 158 -20.55 -1.88 13.07
C PRO A 158 -19.88 -2.44 11.81
N LEU A 159 -19.20 -3.59 11.94
CA LEU A 159 -18.43 -4.23 10.86
C LEU A 159 -19.23 -5.23 10.01
N ASP A 160 -20.55 -5.27 10.20
CA ASP A 160 -21.53 -6.14 9.55
C ASP A 160 -22.68 -5.35 8.86
N ASP A 161 -22.47 -4.05 8.58
CA ASP A 161 -23.49 -3.19 7.95
C ASP A 161 -23.70 -3.53 6.47
N GLU A 162 -24.93 -3.94 6.14
CA GLU A 162 -25.31 -4.42 4.80
C GLU A 162 -25.11 -3.35 3.72
N LYS A 163 -25.54 -2.10 3.98
CA LYS A 163 -25.41 -0.99 3.00
C LYS A 163 -23.94 -0.70 2.66
N THR A 164 -23.05 -0.82 3.65
CA THR A 164 -21.62 -0.66 3.44
C THR A 164 -21.07 -1.79 2.56
N PHE A 165 -21.49 -3.03 2.77
CA PHE A 165 -21.08 -4.14 1.90
C PHE A 165 -21.66 -4.03 0.49
N GLU A 166 -22.90 -3.60 0.31
CA GLU A 166 -23.51 -3.36 -1.00
C GLU A 166 -22.66 -2.41 -1.85
N LEU A 167 -22.07 -1.37 -1.25
CA LEU A 167 -21.16 -0.46 -1.93
C LEU A 167 -19.95 -1.20 -2.52
N PHE A 168 -19.33 -2.09 -1.75
CA PHE A 168 -18.22 -2.91 -2.22
C PHE A 168 -18.66 -3.95 -3.25
N GLN A 169 -19.81 -4.60 -3.05
CA GLN A 169 -20.37 -5.60 -3.96
C GLN A 169 -20.68 -5.01 -5.35
N HIS A 170 -21.18 -3.78 -5.40
CA HIS A 170 -21.40 -3.03 -6.64
C HIS A 170 -20.11 -2.38 -7.19
N ALA A 171 -18.99 -2.50 -6.49
CA ALA A 171 -17.73 -1.81 -6.75
C ALA A 171 -17.92 -0.29 -6.94
N ALA A 172 -18.80 0.31 -6.13
CA ALA A 172 -19.03 1.74 -6.04
C ALA A 172 -17.97 2.45 -5.17
N THR A 173 -16.71 2.03 -5.29
CA THR A 173 -15.59 2.37 -4.42
C THR A 173 -14.77 3.58 -4.89
N VAL A 174 -15.33 4.48 -5.72
CA VAL A 174 -14.64 5.75 -6.02
C VAL A 174 -14.61 6.60 -4.75
N GLY A 175 -13.45 7.15 -4.41
CA GLY A 175 -13.28 7.93 -3.18
C GLY A 175 -13.27 7.08 -1.90
N THR A 176 -13.21 5.75 -1.96
CA THR A 176 -13.04 4.89 -0.76
C THR A 176 -11.60 4.41 -0.66
N PHE A 177 -10.99 4.52 0.52
CA PHE A 177 -9.58 4.25 0.71
C PHE A 177 -9.15 2.84 0.24
N GLN A 178 -8.00 2.74 -0.45
CA GLN A 178 -7.41 1.52 -1.05
C GLN A 178 -8.21 0.77 -2.14
N PHE A 179 -9.54 0.89 -2.19
CA PHE A 179 -10.38 0.07 -3.09
C PHE A 179 -10.78 0.74 -4.42
N GLU A 180 -10.15 1.86 -4.80
CA GLU A 180 -10.61 2.68 -5.94
C GLU A 180 -10.15 2.20 -7.32
N SER A 181 -9.09 1.40 -7.40
CA SER A 181 -8.46 1.04 -8.68
C SER A 181 -9.38 0.20 -9.56
N ALA A 182 -9.25 0.33 -10.89
CA ALA A 182 -10.13 -0.37 -11.84
C ALA A 182 -10.06 -1.89 -11.71
N GLY A 183 -8.86 -2.46 -11.51
CA GLY A 183 -8.72 -3.91 -11.31
C GLY A 183 -9.27 -4.37 -9.96
N MET A 184 -9.11 -3.58 -8.88
CA MET A 184 -9.71 -3.89 -7.58
C MET A 184 -11.24 -3.91 -7.70
N LYS A 185 -11.83 -2.90 -8.36
CA LYS A 185 -13.27 -2.84 -8.64
C LYS A 185 -13.78 -4.05 -9.43
N LYS A 186 -13.00 -4.57 -10.38
CA LYS A 186 -13.35 -5.79 -11.11
C LYS A 186 -13.47 -6.97 -10.15
N HIS A 187 -12.44 -7.22 -9.33
CA HIS A 187 -12.45 -8.33 -8.39
C HIS A 187 -13.52 -8.19 -7.32
N LEU A 188 -13.82 -6.98 -6.84
CA LEU A 188 -14.89 -6.76 -5.87
C LEU A 188 -16.27 -7.17 -6.42
N ARG A 189 -16.59 -6.87 -7.69
CA ARG A 189 -17.85 -7.30 -8.32
C ARG A 189 -17.98 -8.82 -8.41
N GLU A 190 -16.87 -9.51 -8.64
CA GLU A 190 -16.82 -10.96 -8.74
C GLU A 190 -16.86 -11.61 -7.34
N LEU A 191 -16.12 -11.04 -6.38
CA LEU A 191 -16.05 -11.52 -5.01
C LEU A 191 -17.38 -11.33 -4.27
N LYS A 192 -18.04 -10.19 -4.46
CA LYS A 192 -19.19 -9.74 -3.67
C LYS A 192 -18.92 -9.90 -2.16
N PRO A 193 -18.04 -9.07 -1.59
CA PRO A 193 -17.71 -9.17 -0.16
C PRO A 193 -18.95 -8.98 0.70
N ASP A 194 -19.11 -9.82 1.71
CA ASP A 194 -20.26 -9.85 2.63
C ASP A 194 -19.79 -9.95 4.10
N LYS A 195 -18.48 -10.00 4.33
CA LYS A 195 -17.85 -10.03 5.66
C LYS A 195 -16.62 -9.14 5.64
N PHE A 196 -16.28 -8.58 6.80
CA PHE A 196 -15.09 -7.74 6.94
C PHE A 196 -13.80 -8.48 6.54
N GLY A 197 -13.71 -9.78 6.83
CA GLY A 197 -12.58 -10.65 6.45
C GLY A 197 -12.29 -10.66 4.95
N ASP A 198 -13.31 -10.54 4.09
CA ASP A 198 -13.10 -10.48 2.64
C ASP A 198 -12.34 -9.22 2.21
N LEU A 199 -12.56 -8.09 2.89
CA LEU A 199 -11.86 -6.84 2.63
C LEU A 199 -10.39 -6.95 3.03
N ILE A 200 -10.13 -7.57 4.19
CA ILE A 200 -8.78 -7.86 4.68
C ILE A 200 -8.03 -8.76 3.68
N ALA A 201 -8.69 -9.80 3.18
CA ALA A 201 -8.12 -10.72 2.18
C ALA A 201 -7.87 -10.03 0.85
N MET A 202 -8.79 -9.19 0.36
CA MET A 202 -8.61 -8.47 -0.90
C MET A 202 -7.43 -7.50 -0.87
N ASN A 203 -7.22 -6.77 0.23
CA ASN A 203 -6.05 -5.91 0.40
C ASN A 203 -4.73 -6.70 0.41
N ALA A 204 -4.76 -7.93 0.93
CA ALA A 204 -3.61 -8.83 0.93
C ALA A 204 -3.34 -9.43 -0.47
N LEU A 205 -4.38 -9.90 -1.15
CA LEU A 205 -4.28 -10.64 -2.40
C LEU A 205 -4.08 -9.76 -3.65
N TYR A 206 -4.57 -8.51 -3.64
CA TYR A 206 -4.51 -7.62 -4.81
C TYR A 206 -3.11 -6.99 -4.99
N ARG A 207 -2.13 -7.83 -5.30
CA ARG A 207 -0.71 -7.48 -5.48
C ARG A 207 -0.07 -8.32 -6.60
N PRO A 208 1.03 -7.87 -7.22
CA PRO A 208 1.77 -8.70 -8.16
C PRO A 208 2.22 -10.01 -7.52
N GLY A 209 1.86 -11.15 -8.11
CA GLY A 209 2.03 -12.48 -7.52
C GLY A 209 0.71 -13.07 -7.03
N PRO A 210 0.20 -12.67 -5.84
CA PRO A 210 -0.95 -13.31 -5.24
C PRO A 210 -2.28 -12.98 -5.95
N ILE A 211 -2.30 -12.00 -6.87
CA ILE A 211 -3.47 -11.70 -7.70
C ILE A 211 -3.96 -12.92 -8.50
N ALA A 212 -3.07 -13.87 -8.81
CA ALA A 212 -3.40 -15.11 -9.50
C ALA A 212 -4.29 -16.04 -8.66
N TYR A 213 -4.29 -15.90 -7.33
CA TYR A 213 -5.12 -16.72 -6.42
C TYR A 213 -6.52 -16.14 -6.21
N ILE A 214 -6.77 -14.87 -6.56
CA ILE A 214 -8.08 -14.22 -6.39
C ILE A 214 -9.21 -15.01 -7.08
N PRO A 215 -9.06 -15.52 -8.33
CA PRO A 215 -10.09 -16.34 -8.96
C PRO A 215 -10.44 -17.61 -8.16
N ASN A 216 -9.46 -18.30 -7.59
CA ASN A 216 -9.70 -19.48 -6.73
C ASN A 216 -10.42 -19.08 -5.45
N TYR A 217 -9.95 -18.01 -4.79
CA TYR A 217 -10.59 -17.48 -3.59
C TYR A 217 -12.08 -17.17 -3.84
N ILE A 218 -12.39 -16.49 -4.95
CA ILE A 218 -13.76 -16.15 -5.37
C ILE A 218 -14.59 -17.40 -5.68
N ARG A 219 -14.06 -18.36 -6.45
CA ARG A 219 -14.79 -19.59 -6.78
C ARG A 219 -15.11 -20.42 -5.53
N ARG A 220 -14.16 -20.53 -4.61
CA ARG A 220 -14.34 -21.25 -3.34
C ARG A 220 -15.36 -20.57 -2.45
N LYS A 221 -15.30 -19.24 -2.32
CA LYS A 221 -16.31 -18.45 -1.61
C LYS A 221 -17.72 -18.74 -2.12
N HIS A 222 -17.91 -18.75 -3.44
CA HIS A 222 -19.22 -18.97 -4.07
C HIS A 222 -19.59 -20.45 -4.25
N GLY A 223 -18.85 -21.39 -3.65
CA GLY A 223 -19.11 -22.83 -3.75
C GLY A 223 -18.96 -23.42 -5.16
N LYS A 224 -18.30 -22.70 -6.08
CA LYS A 224 -18.01 -23.16 -7.46
C LYS A 224 -16.76 -24.03 -7.54
N GLU A 225 -15.95 -24.03 -6.48
CA GLU A 225 -14.76 -24.85 -6.30
C GLU A 225 -14.80 -25.37 -4.86
N ALA A 226 -14.53 -26.66 -4.65
CA ALA A 226 -14.52 -27.24 -3.31
C ALA A 226 -13.38 -26.65 -2.48
N ILE A 227 -13.65 -26.33 -1.21
CA ILE A 227 -12.61 -25.93 -0.27
C ILE A 227 -11.87 -27.20 0.16
N THR A 228 -10.63 -27.34 -0.28
CA THR A 228 -9.75 -28.45 0.09
C THR A 228 -8.66 -27.97 1.02
N TYR A 229 -8.29 -28.83 1.97
CA TYR A 229 -7.18 -28.62 2.88
C TYR A 229 -6.22 -29.80 2.73
N ASP A 230 -4.91 -29.54 2.74
CA ASP A 230 -3.92 -30.61 2.66
C ASP A 230 -3.99 -31.51 3.91
N LEU A 231 -4.25 -30.92 5.08
CA LEU A 231 -4.54 -31.63 6.32
C LEU A 231 -5.82 -31.07 6.98
N PRO A 232 -6.67 -31.91 7.60
CA PRO A 232 -7.88 -31.46 8.29
C PRO A 232 -7.65 -30.36 9.32
N GLU A 233 -6.52 -30.40 10.03
CA GLU A 233 -6.11 -29.46 11.08
C GLU A 233 -5.86 -28.06 10.54
N MET A 234 -5.57 -27.93 9.24
CA MET A 234 -5.38 -26.62 8.60
C MET A 234 -6.68 -25.84 8.48
N LYS A 235 -7.84 -26.52 8.56
CA LYS A 235 -9.15 -25.89 8.49
C LYS A 235 -9.30 -24.77 9.53
N GLU A 236 -8.83 -24.99 10.75
CA GLU A 236 -8.93 -24.04 11.87
C GLU A 236 -8.42 -22.64 11.52
N TYR A 237 -7.33 -22.53 10.74
CA TYR A 237 -6.71 -21.25 10.40
C TYR A 237 -6.94 -20.79 8.96
N LEU A 238 -7.38 -21.68 8.07
CA LEU A 238 -7.61 -21.38 6.66
C LEU A 238 -9.09 -21.29 6.28
N GLU A 239 -10.02 -21.60 7.19
CA GLU A 239 -11.47 -21.48 6.93
C GLU A 239 -11.87 -20.04 6.57
N GLU A 240 -11.33 -19.05 7.29
CA GLU A 240 -11.59 -17.62 7.02
C GLU A 240 -11.10 -17.15 5.63
N THR A 241 -10.19 -17.90 5.00
CA THR A 241 -9.64 -17.59 3.68
C THR A 241 -9.96 -18.68 2.65
N TYR A 242 -11.02 -19.45 2.88
CA TYR A 242 -11.51 -20.49 1.96
C TYR A 242 -10.41 -21.48 1.53
N GLY A 243 -9.55 -21.89 2.47
CA GLY A 243 -8.48 -22.85 2.25
C GLY A 243 -7.26 -22.29 1.50
N VAL A 244 -7.18 -20.97 1.30
CA VAL A 244 -6.02 -20.30 0.69
C VAL A 244 -5.14 -19.72 1.80
N THR A 245 -3.85 -19.98 1.80
CA THR A 245 -2.91 -19.29 2.70
C THR A 245 -2.71 -17.86 2.18
N VAL A 246 -3.09 -16.87 2.98
CA VAL A 246 -3.06 -15.43 2.60
C VAL A 246 -2.21 -14.60 3.58
N TYR A 247 -2.08 -15.05 4.82
CA TYR A 247 -1.42 -14.28 5.88
C TYR A 247 -0.17 -14.95 6.44
N GLN A 248 0.79 -14.12 6.86
CA GLN A 248 1.98 -14.55 7.61
C GLN A 248 1.58 -15.25 8.92
N GLU A 249 0.56 -14.72 9.59
CA GLU A 249 0.03 -15.23 10.84
C GLU A 249 -0.58 -16.64 10.68
N GLN A 250 -1.16 -16.96 9.52
CA GLN A 250 -1.66 -18.31 9.23
C GLN A 250 -0.50 -19.32 9.18
N VAL A 251 0.59 -18.98 8.49
CA VAL A 251 1.79 -19.84 8.44
C VAL A 251 2.37 -20.04 9.85
N MET A 252 2.43 -18.98 10.65
CA MET A 252 2.90 -19.06 12.03
C MET A 252 2.03 -19.98 12.90
N LEU A 253 0.70 -19.87 12.80
CA LEU A 253 -0.23 -20.69 13.56
C LEU A 253 -0.20 -22.15 13.11
N LEU A 254 -0.13 -22.39 11.80
CA LEU A 254 -0.01 -23.72 11.24
C LEU A 254 1.31 -24.40 11.61
N ALA A 255 2.44 -23.68 11.61
CA ALA A 255 3.72 -24.24 12.04
C ALA A 255 3.69 -24.67 13.52
N GLN A 256 3.03 -23.89 14.38
CA GLN A 256 2.83 -24.26 15.79
C GLN A 256 1.92 -25.49 15.91
N LYS A 257 0.79 -25.51 15.19
CA LYS A 257 -0.20 -26.58 15.26
C LYS A 257 0.28 -27.90 14.68
N LEU A 258 0.93 -27.86 13.51
CA LEU A 258 1.33 -29.06 12.78
C LEU A 258 2.67 -29.61 13.31
N ALA A 259 3.65 -28.76 13.59
CA ALA A 259 5.01 -29.17 13.92
C ALA A 259 5.45 -28.84 15.35
N GLY A 260 4.57 -28.26 16.18
CA GLY A 260 4.90 -27.94 17.57
C GLY A 260 5.90 -26.80 17.74
N PHE A 261 6.03 -25.92 16.74
CA PHE A 261 6.92 -24.75 16.86
C PHE A 261 6.52 -23.90 18.07
N THR A 262 7.50 -23.29 18.73
CA THR A 262 7.23 -22.23 19.71
C THR A 262 6.83 -20.93 19.01
N LYS A 263 6.22 -19.98 19.73
CA LYS A 263 5.91 -18.64 19.21
C LYS A 263 7.14 -17.92 18.63
N GLY A 264 8.31 -18.09 19.25
CA GLY A 264 9.57 -17.51 18.79
C GLY A 264 10.09 -18.15 17.50
N GLU A 265 9.93 -19.46 17.35
CA GLU A 265 10.32 -20.19 16.14
C GLU A 265 9.39 -19.86 14.96
N ALA A 266 8.10 -19.75 15.21
CA ALA A 266 7.14 -19.29 14.22
C ALA A 266 7.44 -17.87 13.74
N ASP A 267 7.81 -16.94 14.63
CA ASP A 267 8.26 -15.61 14.22
C ASP A 267 9.58 -15.65 13.44
N THR A 268 10.49 -16.55 13.81
CA THR A 268 11.75 -16.76 13.07
C THR A 268 11.46 -17.27 11.66
N LEU A 269 10.53 -18.20 11.49
CA LEU A 269 10.05 -18.69 10.20
C LEU A 269 9.48 -17.53 9.36
N ARG A 270 8.57 -16.73 9.92
CA ARG A 270 8.00 -15.54 9.25
C ARG A 270 9.10 -14.58 8.77
N LYS A 271 10.07 -14.25 9.63
CA LYS A 271 11.19 -13.36 9.29
C LYS A 271 12.07 -13.96 8.20
N ALA A 272 12.32 -15.27 8.25
CA ALA A 272 13.13 -15.97 7.26
C ALA A 272 12.45 -15.98 5.88
N MET A 273 11.13 -16.22 5.85
CA MET A 273 10.28 -16.16 4.65
C MET A 273 10.31 -14.76 4.03
N GLY A 274 10.00 -13.72 4.82
CA GLY A 274 9.98 -12.34 4.31
C GLY A 274 11.34 -11.82 3.83
N LYS A 275 12.45 -12.28 4.41
CA LYS A 275 13.82 -11.89 4.01
C LYS A 275 14.48 -12.87 3.04
N LYS A 276 13.79 -13.92 2.59
CA LYS A 276 14.31 -15.00 1.73
C LYS A 276 15.63 -15.59 2.24
N LYS A 277 15.74 -15.83 3.56
CA LYS A 277 16.95 -16.38 4.19
C LYS A 277 17.01 -17.90 4.02
N ARG A 278 17.55 -18.37 2.90
CA ARG A 278 17.54 -19.79 2.51
C ARG A 278 18.13 -20.71 3.59
N ASP A 279 19.30 -20.40 4.13
CA ASP A 279 19.93 -21.20 5.18
C ASP A 279 19.07 -21.37 6.44
N VAL A 280 18.24 -20.38 6.77
CA VAL A 280 17.33 -20.44 7.91
C VAL A 280 16.08 -21.24 7.54
N LEU A 281 15.56 -21.05 6.33
CA LEU A 281 14.40 -21.80 5.83
C LEU A 281 14.71 -23.30 5.74
N ASP A 282 15.88 -23.69 5.23
CA ASP A 282 16.27 -25.10 5.11
C ASP A 282 16.35 -25.77 6.50
N LYS A 283 16.91 -25.08 7.50
CA LYS A 283 16.93 -25.55 8.89
C LYS A 283 15.52 -25.68 9.48
N MET A 284 14.66 -24.70 9.22
CA MET A 284 13.27 -24.73 9.68
C MET A 284 12.45 -25.81 8.98
N LYS A 285 12.74 -26.12 7.71
CA LYS A 285 12.10 -27.19 6.94
C LYS A 285 12.34 -28.53 7.62
N VAL A 286 13.59 -28.86 7.91
CA VAL A 286 13.96 -30.12 8.59
C VAL A 286 13.18 -30.24 9.90
N LYS A 287 13.22 -29.18 10.72
CA LYS A 287 12.50 -29.15 12.00
C LYS A 287 10.97 -29.26 11.84
N PHE A 288 10.40 -28.64 10.82
CA PHE A 288 8.96 -28.71 10.53
C PHE A 288 8.55 -30.14 10.16
N ILE A 289 9.27 -30.78 9.24
CA ILE A 289 8.99 -32.14 8.80
C ILE A 289 9.15 -33.12 9.96
N GLU A 290 10.22 -33.01 10.76
CA GLU A 290 10.44 -33.87 11.93
C GLU A 290 9.34 -33.70 12.98
N GLY A 291 9.02 -32.45 13.35
CA GLY A 291 7.99 -32.16 14.34
C GLY A 291 6.60 -32.62 13.90
N ALA A 292 6.24 -32.40 12.64
CA ALA A 292 4.94 -32.80 12.13
C ALA A 292 4.84 -34.32 11.88
N THR A 293 5.94 -34.98 11.53
CA THR A 293 5.98 -36.46 11.45
C THR A 293 5.84 -37.09 12.83
N ALA A 294 6.41 -36.48 13.88
CA ALA A 294 6.20 -36.91 15.26
C ALA A 294 4.73 -36.80 15.70
N ASN A 295 3.98 -35.87 15.11
CA ASN A 295 2.52 -35.75 15.26
C ASN A 295 1.72 -36.67 14.32
N LEU A 296 2.36 -37.66 13.70
CA LEU A 296 1.77 -38.68 12.83
C LEU A 296 1.16 -38.14 11.51
N PHE A 297 1.58 -36.95 11.05
CA PHE A 297 1.14 -36.43 9.76
C PHE A 297 1.91 -37.07 8.57
N PRO A 298 1.24 -37.33 7.42
CA PRO A 298 1.89 -37.94 6.26
C PRO A 298 2.98 -37.04 5.67
N LYS A 299 4.22 -37.55 5.58
CA LYS A 299 5.39 -36.80 5.08
C LYS A 299 5.18 -36.17 3.69
N GLU A 300 4.53 -36.88 2.77
CA GLU A 300 4.25 -36.36 1.41
C GLU A 300 3.39 -35.07 1.45
N ARG A 301 2.38 -35.04 2.33
CA ARG A 301 1.53 -33.85 2.50
C ARG A 301 2.31 -32.71 3.15
N LEU A 302 3.19 -33.02 4.11
CA LEU A 302 4.03 -32.03 4.77
C LEU A 302 5.03 -31.37 3.81
N GLU A 303 5.64 -32.16 2.91
CA GLU A 303 6.50 -31.63 1.86
C GLU A 303 5.74 -30.70 0.92
N LYS A 304 4.53 -31.10 0.50
CA LYS A 304 3.65 -30.23 -0.30
C LYS A 304 3.33 -28.93 0.42
N ILE A 305 2.89 -28.99 1.67
CA ILE A 305 2.56 -27.80 2.50
C ILE A 305 3.77 -26.87 2.58
N TRP A 306 4.96 -27.41 2.81
CA TRP A 306 6.17 -26.61 2.88
C TRP A 306 6.50 -25.93 1.55
N THR A 307 6.41 -26.65 0.42
CA THR A 307 6.62 -26.08 -0.91
C THR A 307 5.60 -24.99 -1.24
N ASP A 308 4.34 -25.18 -0.84
CA ASP A 308 3.30 -24.16 -0.97
C ASP A 308 3.63 -22.93 -0.11
N TRP A 309 4.15 -23.12 1.10
CA TRP A 309 4.59 -22.01 1.96
C TRP A 309 5.82 -21.28 1.43
N GLU A 310 6.79 -21.97 0.82
CA GLU A 310 7.95 -21.34 0.18
C GLU A 310 7.53 -20.47 -1.02
N SER A 311 6.61 -21.00 -1.83
CA SER A 311 6.05 -20.27 -2.96
C SER A 311 5.21 -19.06 -2.50
N PHE A 312 4.48 -19.23 -1.40
CA PHE A 312 3.66 -18.19 -0.79
C PHE A 312 4.48 -17.14 -0.03
N ALA A 313 5.62 -17.50 0.56
CA ALA A 313 6.50 -16.60 1.33
C ALA A 313 6.92 -15.36 0.53
N GLU A 314 6.98 -15.48 -0.80
CA GLU A 314 7.25 -14.36 -1.71
C GLU A 314 6.19 -13.26 -1.66
N TYR A 315 4.97 -13.61 -1.23
CA TYR A 315 3.78 -12.79 -1.33
C TYR A 315 2.99 -12.72 -0.02
N ALA A 316 3.50 -13.34 1.06
CA ALA A 316 2.82 -13.44 2.34
C ALA A 316 2.57 -12.07 2.97
N PHE A 317 1.32 -11.79 3.32
CA PHE A 317 0.94 -10.49 3.84
C PHE A 317 0.73 -10.49 5.35
N ASN A 318 1.07 -9.39 6.01
CA ASN A 318 0.85 -9.23 7.44
C ASN A 318 -0.63 -8.90 7.69
N LYS A 319 -1.34 -9.79 8.39
CA LYS A 319 -2.78 -9.66 8.63
C LYS A 319 -3.09 -8.41 9.43
N SER A 320 -2.36 -8.14 10.52
CA SER A 320 -2.67 -6.99 11.38
C SER A 320 -2.60 -5.66 10.63
N HIS A 321 -1.59 -5.46 9.78
CA HIS A 321 -1.50 -4.31 8.91
C HIS A 321 -2.65 -4.25 7.88
N SER A 322 -2.99 -5.38 7.26
CA SER A 322 -4.14 -5.45 6.34
C SER A 322 -5.45 -5.07 7.02
N THR A 323 -5.67 -5.57 8.24
CA THR A 323 -6.86 -5.32 9.05
C THR A 323 -7.01 -3.84 9.35
N CYS A 324 -5.96 -3.16 9.82
CA CYS A 324 -6.02 -1.73 10.14
C CYS A 324 -6.38 -0.88 8.92
N TYR A 325 -5.82 -1.18 7.75
CA TYR A 325 -6.13 -0.45 6.52
C TYR A 325 -7.51 -0.79 5.96
N ALA A 326 -7.94 -2.05 6.08
CA ALA A 326 -9.29 -2.47 5.72
C ALA A 326 -10.34 -1.79 6.62
N LEU A 327 -10.04 -1.57 7.90
CA LEU A 327 -10.92 -0.84 8.82
C LEU A 327 -11.15 0.60 8.36
N VAL A 328 -10.07 1.33 8.04
CA VAL A 328 -10.18 2.71 7.52
C VAL A 328 -10.94 2.72 6.19
N ALA A 329 -10.70 1.75 5.31
CA ALA A 329 -11.46 1.62 4.08
C ALA A 329 -12.95 1.37 4.32
N TYR A 330 -13.29 0.49 5.27
CA TYR A 330 -14.66 0.21 5.66
C TYR A 330 -15.33 1.46 6.25
N GLN A 331 -14.66 2.20 7.13
CA GLN A 331 -15.15 3.48 7.66
C GLN A 331 -15.43 4.50 6.55
N THR A 332 -14.55 4.61 5.55
CA THR A 332 -14.81 5.47 4.38
C THR A 332 -16.03 5.04 3.58
N ALA A 333 -16.20 3.73 3.38
CA ALA A 333 -17.36 3.19 2.67
C ALA A 333 -18.66 3.36 3.46
N TYR A 334 -18.62 3.20 4.79
CA TYR A 334 -19.76 3.43 5.68
C TYR A 334 -20.26 4.87 5.59
N LEU A 335 -19.36 5.86 5.74
CA LEU A 335 -19.75 7.26 5.57
C LEU A 335 -20.27 7.53 4.15
N LYS A 336 -19.66 6.94 3.12
CA LYS A 336 -20.14 7.08 1.75
C LYS A 336 -21.53 6.45 1.52
N ALA A 337 -21.84 5.34 2.19
CA ALA A 337 -23.11 4.63 2.03
C ALA A 337 -24.26 5.33 2.77
N HIS A 338 -24.01 5.86 3.97
CA HIS A 338 -25.03 6.46 4.83
C HIS A 338 -25.12 7.98 4.71
N TYR A 339 -24.01 8.67 4.45
CA TYR A 339 -23.91 10.13 4.32
C TYR A 339 -23.15 10.53 3.04
N PRO A 340 -23.65 10.13 1.86
CA PRO A 340 -22.92 10.24 0.60
C PRO A 340 -22.56 11.69 0.23
N ALA A 341 -23.41 12.66 0.53
CA ALA A 341 -23.17 14.06 0.17
C ALA A 341 -22.01 14.66 0.99
N GLU A 342 -22.06 14.50 2.30
CA GLU A 342 -21.05 15.02 3.24
C GLU A 342 -19.71 14.33 3.04
N TYR A 343 -19.73 13.01 2.85
CA TYR A 343 -18.53 12.25 2.55
C TYR A 343 -17.88 12.71 1.24
N MET A 344 -18.65 12.82 0.15
CA MET A 344 -18.09 13.22 -1.14
C MET A 344 -17.61 14.68 -1.13
N ALA A 345 -18.29 15.58 -0.42
CA ALA A 345 -17.80 16.94 -0.19
C ALA A 345 -16.44 16.95 0.52
N ALA A 346 -16.28 16.15 1.58
CA ALA A 346 -15.01 16.00 2.28
C ALA A 346 -13.90 15.40 1.40
N VAL A 347 -14.21 14.43 0.54
CA VAL A 347 -13.25 13.87 -0.43
C VAL A 347 -12.80 14.92 -1.43
N MET A 348 -13.72 15.74 -1.97
CA MET A 348 -13.41 16.82 -2.92
C MET A 348 -12.54 17.91 -2.29
N ASN A 349 -12.81 18.27 -1.03
CA ASN A 349 -11.98 19.21 -0.27
C ASN A 349 -10.52 18.74 -0.12
N ASN A 350 -10.27 17.43 -0.17
CA ASN A 350 -8.94 16.85 0.01
C ASN A 350 -8.32 16.30 -1.29
N ALA A 351 -8.97 16.49 -2.44
CA ALA A 351 -8.53 15.96 -3.73
C ALA A 351 -7.16 16.53 -4.16
N GLY A 352 -6.91 17.81 -3.85
CA GLY A 352 -5.65 18.50 -4.09
C GLY A 352 -5.39 18.86 -5.56
N SER A 353 -6.32 18.61 -6.48
CA SER A 353 -6.23 19.07 -7.87
C SER A 353 -7.62 19.18 -8.53
N ILE A 354 -7.72 20.05 -9.55
CA ILE A 354 -8.96 20.31 -10.28
C ILE A 354 -9.37 19.07 -11.12
N GLU A 355 -8.41 18.35 -11.68
CA GLU A 355 -8.66 17.15 -12.47
C GLU A 355 -9.31 16.05 -11.63
N LYS A 356 -8.82 15.84 -10.39
CA LYS A 356 -9.42 14.89 -9.46
C LYS A 356 -10.82 15.30 -9.04
N ASN A 357 -11.04 16.59 -8.78
CA ASN A 357 -12.38 17.10 -8.48
C ASN A 357 -13.35 16.86 -9.64
N THR A 358 -12.91 17.02 -10.89
CA THR A 358 -13.74 16.74 -12.08
C THR A 358 -14.19 15.27 -12.12
N TYR A 359 -13.28 14.35 -11.82
CA TYR A 359 -13.60 12.92 -11.71
C TYR A 359 -14.59 12.62 -10.57
N LEU A 360 -14.41 13.22 -9.39
CA LEU A 360 -15.30 13.05 -8.24
C LEU A 360 -16.70 13.64 -8.48
N ILE A 361 -16.80 14.75 -9.21
CA ILE A 361 -18.08 15.36 -9.62
C ILE A 361 -18.87 14.41 -10.53
N GLN A 362 -18.19 13.72 -11.46
CA GLN A 362 -18.84 12.70 -12.29
C GLN A 362 -19.35 11.52 -11.45
N GLU A 363 -18.59 11.11 -10.44
CA GLU A 363 -19.03 10.08 -9.50
C GLU A 363 -20.27 10.51 -8.72
N CYS A 364 -20.30 11.73 -8.20
CA CYS A 364 -21.47 12.26 -7.49
C CYS A 364 -22.71 12.24 -8.38
N LYS A 365 -22.60 12.63 -9.65
CA LYS A 365 -23.69 12.52 -10.63
C LYS A 365 -24.16 11.07 -10.83
N ARG A 366 -23.22 10.11 -10.89
CA ARG A 366 -23.54 8.68 -10.98
C ARG A 366 -24.28 8.17 -9.73
N MET A 367 -23.92 8.69 -8.57
CA MET A 367 -24.60 8.45 -7.28
C MET A 367 -25.93 9.21 -7.15
N ARG A 368 -26.33 9.99 -8.16
CA ARG A 368 -27.52 10.87 -8.15
C ARG A 368 -27.47 11.98 -7.09
N LEU A 369 -26.27 12.36 -6.67
CA LEU A 369 -26.05 13.54 -5.84
C LEU A 369 -26.06 14.78 -6.72
N LYS A 370 -26.83 15.79 -6.30
CA LYS A 370 -26.87 17.08 -6.98
C LYS A 370 -25.70 17.92 -6.50
N ILE A 371 -24.95 18.46 -7.45
CA ILE A 371 -23.88 19.42 -7.19
C ILE A 371 -24.31 20.75 -7.80
N LEU A 372 -24.35 21.77 -6.95
CA LEU A 372 -24.69 23.13 -7.32
C LEU A 372 -23.41 23.93 -7.57
N GLY A 373 -23.49 24.90 -8.48
CA GLY A 373 -22.38 25.83 -8.74
C GLY A 373 -22.07 26.69 -7.52
N PRO A 374 -20.93 27.42 -7.56
CA PRO A 374 -20.59 28.38 -6.52
C PRO A 374 -21.69 29.45 -6.43
N ASP A 375 -22.02 29.87 -5.21
CA ASP A 375 -22.97 30.94 -4.92
C ASP A 375 -22.37 31.83 -3.85
N ILE A 376 -22.29 33.14 -4.09
CA ILE A 376 -21.65 34.08 -3.16
C ILE A 376 -22.32 34.10 -1.77
N ASN A 377 -23.60 33.71 -1.67
CA ASN A 377 -24.37 33.75 -0.42
C ASN A 377 -24.47 32.39 0.29
N GLU A 378 -24.05 31.28 -0.34
CA GLU A 378 -24.17 29.92 0.21
C GLU A 378 -22.85 29.13 0.20
N SER A 379 -21.91 29.49 -0.67
CA SER A 379 -20.64 28.80 -0.79
C SER A 379 -19.67 29.21 0.31
N GLU A 380 -19.10 28.20 0.95
CA GLU A 380 -18.04 28.34 1.94
C GLU A 380 -16.66 28.19 1.29
N LYS A 381 -15.60 28.21 2.11
CA LYS A 381 -14.21 27.99 1.67
C LYS A 381 -14.04 26.66 0.92
N GLY A 382 -14.62 25.58 1.44
CA GLY A 382 -14.63 24.25 0.84
C GLY A 382 -16.01 23.86 0.30
N PHE A 383 -16.07 22.70 -0.37
CA PHE A 383 -17.33 22.02 -0.68
C PHE A 383 -18.10 21.74 0.61
N THR A 384 -19.37 22.10 0.61
CA THR A 384 -20.31 21.90 1.73
C THR A 384 -21.58 21.21 1.23
N VAL A 385 -22.47 20.86 2.16
CA VAL A 385 -23.77 20.28 1.84
C VAL A 385 -24.84 21.15 2.49
N ASN A 386 -25.81 21.57 1.70
CA ASN A 386 -26.88 22.44 2.18
C ASN A 386 -28.01 21.64 2.86
N LYS A 387 -28.99 22.35 3.43
CA LYS A 387 -30.14 21.75 4.12
C LYS A 387 -31.00 20.81 3.26
N LYS A 388 -30.87 20.87 1.92
CA LYS A 388 -31.59 19.98 0.99
C LYS A 388 -30.81 18.70 0.69
N GLY A 389 -29.58 18.56 1.21
CA GLY A 389 -28.67 17.47 0.89
C GLY A 389 -27.92 17.66 -0.43
N ASP A 390 -27.98 18.85 -1.04
CA ASP A 390 -27.26 19.16 -2.27
C ASP A 390 -25.83 19.61 -1.93
N ILE A 391 -24.84 19.14 -2.69
CA ILE A 391 -23.44 19.58 -2.53
C ILE A 391 -23.27 20.96 -3.16
N ARG A 392 -22.73 21.91 -2.40
CA ARG A 392 -22.40 23.26 -2.86
C ARG A 392 -20.91 23.39 -3.16
N PHE A 393 -20.56 23.99 -4.29
CA PHE A 393 -19.17 24.21 -4.68
C PHE A 393 -18.47 25.18 -3.73
N GLY A 394 -17.28 24.84 -3.26
CA GLY A 394 -16.47 25.74 -2.41
C GLY A 394 -15.79 26.84 -3.22
N LEU A 395 -15.72 28.04 -2.66
CA LEU A 395 -15.04 29.18 -3.29
C LEU A 395 -13.53 28.90 -3.50
N GLY A 396 -12.91 28.12 -2.61
CA GLY A 396 -11.50 27.72 -2.71
C GLY A 396 -11.17 26.78 -3.87
N ALA A 397 -12.18 26.17 -4.49
CA ALA A 397 -12.00 25.36 -5.68
C ALA A 397 -12.02 26.19 -6.99
N LEU A 398 -12.28 27.50 -6.91
CA LEU A 398 -12.26 28.40 -8.06
C LEU A 398 -10.82 28.79 -8.41
N LYS A 399 -10.45 28.55 -9.68
CA LYS A 399 -9.13 28.92 -10.17
C LYS A 399 -8.98 30.45 -10.18
N GLY A 400 -7.94 30.94 -9.50
CA GLY A 400 -7.60 32.37 -9.46
C GLY A 400 -8.19 33.14 -8.27
N VAL A 401 -8.90 32.47 -7.36
CA VAL A 401 -9.35 33.08 -6.11
C VAL A 401 -8.39 32.70 -4.99
N GLY A 402 -7.81 33.70 -4.31
CA GLY A 402 -6.89 33.48 -3.20
C GLY A 402 -7.62 33.18 -1.89
N GLU A 403 -6.98 32.41 -1.01
CA GLU A 403 -7.53 32.01 0.30
C GLU A 403 -7.95 33.22 1.16
N ALA A 404 -7.12 34.26 1.21
CA ALA A 404 -7.41 35.49 1.93
C ALA A 404 -8.66 36.23 1.40
N ALA A 405 -8.86 36.23 0.08
CA ALA A 405 -10.05 36.87 -0.51
C ALA A 405 -11.34 36.10 -0.15
N ILE A 406 -11.25 34.78 -0.04
CA ILE A 406 -12.38 33.93 0.36
C ILE A 406 -12.74 34.16 1.82
N GLU A 407 -11.73 34.26 2.69
CA GLU A 407 -11.94 34.56 4.11
C GLU A 407 -12.62 35.93 4.28
N CYS A 408 -12.16 36.97 3.59
CA CYS A 408 -12.83 38.27 3.58
C CYS A 408 -14.30 38.20 3.11
N ILE A 409 -14.60 37.39 2.08
CA ILE A 409 -15.98 37.25 1.55
C ILE A 409 -16.90 36.55 2.55
N ILE A 410 -16.37 35.61 3.35
CA ILE A 410 -17.16 34.85 4.33
C ILE A 410 -17.35 35.65 5.62
N GLU A 411 -16.38 36.49 5.99
CA GLU A 411 -16.47 37.37 7.16
C GLU A 411 -17.42 38.56 6.97
N GLU A 412 -17.54 39.07 5.75
CA GLU A 412 -18.47 40.14 5.36
C GLU A 412 -19.91 39.62 5.19
#